data_AF-A0A379EFG8-F1
#
_entry.id   AF-A0A379EFG8-F1
#
_cell.length_a   1.000
_cell.length_b   1.000
_cell.length_c   1.000
_cell.angle_alpha   90.00
_cell.angle_beta   90.00
_cell.angle_gamma   90.00
#
_symmetry.space_group_name_H-M   'P 1'
#
loop_
_entity.id
_entity.type
_entity.pdbx_description
1 polymer ?
#
loop_
_entity_poly.entity_id
_entity_poly.type
_entity_poly.pdbx_seq_one_letter_code
_entity_poly.pdbx_strand_id
1 'polypeptide(L)'
;MYLCINIQSKNIIEIMQTKNELWQVIKGYFNALPDKEDEKETISAIRNDAFFHGAKLWVLVFAIFIASLGLNVNSTAVIIGAMLISPLMGPIIGMGLAIGISDLDLLRRSFKNYLIATLISVLTATVYFLLTPLTDAQSELLARTSPTLYDVFIALIGGAAGFLALATKGKGNVIPGVAIATALMPPLCTAGYGLAMGKSTYFFGAFYLFFINTVFICLATFIGTRLLKFKQKQFLQTDQLQKVKRYIIAIVVITMLPATYITIQIITKSVQENNIRKFIKQEMSFNGTQILSHNTDNKNLNVVALGRIIPPTTIKKLKEELKNYQLEDYSLNVIQGAQSDSAYINNMLYKKSNNNDLLNKELMEQSEQLQALEAQLNKYTRYKKLKRNIEKEIVTLWPSVNNISLSVVDDASTDTTKNKDYVVAIIGCKNGQLENNSRTKMHKWLKERIKADSIRLIVTR
;
A
#
# COMPACT_ATOMS: atom_id res chain seq x y z
N MET A 1 53.63 18.46 -29.30
CA MET A 1 52.99 18.67 -27.98
C MET A 1 52.21 20.00 -27.88
N TYR A 2 52.68 21.09 -28.51
CA TYR A 2 51.98 22.40 -28.48
C TYR A 2 50.66 22.48 -29.27
N LEU A 3 50.45 21.65 -30.31
CA LEU A 3 49.21 21.70 -31.11
C LEU A 3 48.00 21.05 -30.40
N CYS A 4 48.18 20.01 -29.58
CA CYS A 4 47.08 19.33 -28.89
C CYS A 4 46.50 20.16 -27.73
N ILE A 5 47.33 20.95 -27.05
CA ILE A 5 46.88 21.80 -25.92
C ILE A 5 45.98 22.95 -26.42
N ASN A 6 46.25 23.47 -27.62
CA ASN A 6 45.51 24.61 -28.17
C ASN A 6 44.14 24.24 -28.77
N ILE A 7 43.96 22.97 -29.17
CA ILE A 7 42.67 22.43 -29.62
C ILE A 7 41.78 22.11 -28.42
N GLN A 8 42.35 21.60 -27.32
CA GLN A 8 41.62 21.35 -26.08
C GLN A 8 41.17 22.65 -25.40
N SER A 9 41.99 23.71 -25.40
CA SER A 9 41.60 25.02 -24.85
C SER A 9 40.49 25.69 -25.66
N LYS A 10 40.54 25.63 -27.00
CA LYS A 10 39.46 26.14 -27.88
C LYS A 10 38.13 25.42 -27.66
N ASN A 11 38.14 24.09 -27.57
CA ASN A 11 36.93 23.31 -27.30
C ASN A 11 36.34 23.60 -25.91
N ILE A 12 37.18 23.84 -24.90
CA ILE A 12 36.71 24.19 -23.55
C ILE A 12 36.08 25.60 -23.55
N ILE A 13 36.66 26.56 -24.27
CA ILE A 13 36.13 27.92 -24.39
C ILE A 13 34.80 27.92 -25.17
N GLU A 14 34.68 27.17 -26.26
CA GLU A 14 33.43 27.00 -26.99
C GLU A 14 32.35 26.36 -26.11
N ILE A 15 32.65 25.26 -25.40
CA ILE A 15 31.70 24.61 -24.48
C ILE A 15 31.26 25.56 -23.35
N MET A 16 32.16 26.42 -22.84
CA MET A 16 31.83 27.44 -21.84
C MET A 16 30.94 28.56 -22.42
N GLN A 17 31.17 28.98 -23.67
CA GLN A 17 30.32 29.95 -24.36
C GLN A 17 28.93 29.37 -24.66
N THR A 18 28.83 28.13 -25.15
CA THR A 18 27.53 27.48 -25.39
C THR A 18 26.75 27.25 -24.09
N LYS A 19 27.43 26.93 -22.98
CA LYS A 19 26.79 26.84 -21.64
C LYS A 19 26.26 28.20 -21.18
N ASN A 20 26.99 29.29 -21.39
CA ASN A 20 26.53 30.63 -21.04
C ASN A 20 25.36 31.09 -21.91
N GLU A 21 25.37 30.79 -23.22
CA GLU A 21 24.25 31.08 -24.12
C GLU A 21 23.01 30.24 -23.79
N LEU A 22 23.16 28.94 -23.54
CA LEU A 22 22.06 28.09 -23.07
C LEU A 22 21.52 28.56 -21.72
N TRP A 23 22.39 28.97 -20.78
CA TRP A 23 21.95 29.51 -19.50
C TRP A 23 21.26 30.87 -19.66
N GLN A 24 21.69 31.73 -20.58
CA GLN A 24 21.02 33.00 -20.90
C GLN A 24 19.65 32.77 -21.56
N VAL A 25 19.53 31.79 -22.48
CA VAL A 25 18.27 31.42 -23.12
C VAL A 25 17.31 30.78 -22.11
N ILE A 26 17.77 29.83 -21.30
CA ILE A 26 16.99 29.24 -20.19
C ILE A 26 16.56 30.36 -19.23
N LYS A 27 17.48 31.26 -18.85
CA LYS A 27 17.16 32.39 -17.99
C LYS A 27 16.14 33.33 -18.65
N GLY A 28 16.16 33.49 -19.97
CA GLY A 28 15.17 34.26 -20.74
C GLY A 28 13.77 33.63 -20.68
N TYR A 29 13.64 32.32 -20.88
CA TYR A 29 12.37 31.60 -20.78
C TYR A 29 11.82 31.48 -19.35
N PHE A 30 12.69 31.42 -18.34
CA PHE A 30 12.31 31.34 -16.92
C PHE A 30 12.29 32.71 -16.23
N ASN A 31 12.49 33.81 -16.96
CA ASN A 31 12.40 35.14 -16.38
C ASN A 31 10.92 35.52 -16.22
N ALA A 32 10.36 35.34 -15.02
CA ALA A 32 8.99 35.75 -14.69
C ALA A 32 8.87 37.25 -14.34
N LEU A 33 9.97 38.02 -14.36
CA LEU A 33 9.94 39.46 -14.11
C LEU A 33 9.12 40.31 -15.10
N PRO A 34 9.07 40.06 -16.42
CA PRO A 34 8.29 40.88 -17.35
C PRO A 34 6.77 40.74 -17.13
N ASP A 35 6.32 39.59 -16.63
CA ASP A 35 4.91 39.34 -16.30
C ASP A 35 4.57 39.67 -14.84
N LYS A 36 5.50 40.23 -14.05
CA LYS A 36 5.26 40.52 -12.63
C LYS A 36 4.08 41.50 -12.47
N GLU A 37 3.09 41.13 -11.65
CA GLU A 37 2.00 42.02 -11.26
C GLU A 37 2.50 43.24 -10.47
N ASP A 38 1.67 44.30 -10.42
CA ASP A 38 2.01 45.44 -9.56
C ASP A 38 2.11 44.92 -8.11
N GLU A 39 3.26 45.17 -7.48
CA GLU A 39 3.55 44.69 -6.12
C GLU A 39 2.43 45.07 -5.15
N LYS A 40 1.84 46.27 -5.33
CA LYS A 40 0.74 46.76 -4.48
C LYS A 40 -0.55 45.97 -4.67
N GLU A 41 -0.83 45.53 -5.90
CA GLU A 41 -2.02 44.76 -6.24
C GLU A 41 -1.90 43.34 -5.67
N THR A 42 -0.77 42.67 -5.89
CA THR A 42 -0.50 41.34 -5.32
C THR A 42 -0.54 41.35 -3.79
N ILE A 43 0.09 42.35 -3.13
CA ILE A 43 0.03 42.47 -1.67
C ILE A 43 -1.41 42.68 -1.18
N SER A 44 -2.20 43.49 -1.89
CA SER A 44 -3.59 43.76 -1.51
C SER A 44 -4.48 42.54 -1.69
N ALA A 45 -4.29 41.78 -2.77
CA ALA A 45 -5.00 40.53 -3.03
C ALA A 45 -4.71 39.49 -1.93
N ILE A 46 -3.43 39.21 -1.65
CA ILE A 46 -3.02 38.26 -0.60
C ILE A 46 -3.50 38.74 0.78
N ARG A 47 -3.46 40.04 1.06
CA ARG A 47 -3.96 40.63 2.30
C ARG A 47 -5.47 40.39 2.45
N ASN A 48 -6.26 40.62 1.40
CA ASN A 48 -7.71 40.36 1.40
C ASN A 48 -8.03 38.86 1.54
N ASP A 49 -7.19 37.99 1.01
CA ASP A 49 -7.33 36.55 1.16
C ASP A 49 -6.90 36.00 2.51
N ALA A 50 -5.92 36.63 3.15
CA ALA A 50 -5.51 36.29 4.51
C ALA A 50 -6.57 36.68 5.56
N PHE A 51 -7.52 37.55 5.25
CA PHE A 51 -8.59 37.95 6.17
C PHE A 51 -9.80 37.03 6.13
N PHE A 52 -10.00 36.28 7.23
CA PHE A 52 -11.15 35.43 7.46
C PHE A 52 -12.24 36.16 8.25
N HIS A 53 -13.26 36.68 7.57
CA HIS A 53 -14.47 37.19 8.21
C HIS A 53 -15.71 36.69 7.46
N GLY A 54 -16.82 36.50 8.20
CA GLY A 54 -18.13 36.20 7.65
C GLY A 54 -18.16 34.98 6.72
N ALA A 55 -18.45 35.22 5.44
CA ALA A 55 -18.69 34.18 4.43
C ALA A 55 -17.53 33.18 4.27
N LYS A 56 -16.26 33.62 4.35
CA LYS A 56 -15.09 32.72 4.19
C LYS A 56 -15.02 31.65 5.28
N LEU A 57 -15.46 31.96 6.50
CA LEU A 57 -15.53 30.98 7.59
C LEU A 57 -16.62 29.93 7.36
N TRP A 58 -17.80 30.36 6.87
CA TRP A 58 -18.86 29.43 6.51
C TRP A 58 -18.46 28.51 5.36
N VAL A 59 -17.80 29.06 4.33
CA VAL A 59 -17.25 28.25 3.23
C VAL A 59 -16.24 27.23 3.75
N LEU A 60 -15.37 27.61 4.69
CA LEU A 60 -14.45 26.68 5.33
C LEU A 60 -15.18 25.55 6.07
N VAL A 61 -16.21 25.87 6.85
CA VAL A 61 -17.03 24.87 7.57
C VAL A 61 -17.67 23.90 6.57
N PHE A 62 -18.32 24.39 5.51
CA PHE A 62 -18.91 23.55 4.48
C PHE A 62 -17.87 22.69 3.76
N ALA A 63 -16.72 23.27 3.43
CA ALA A 63 -15.62 22.54 2.80
C ALA A 63 -15.17 21.38 3.69
N ILE A 64 -14.98 21.61 5.00
CA ILE A 64 -14.56 20.55 5.95
C ILE A 64 -15.62 19.44 6.06
N PHE A 65 -16.91 19.77 6.04
CA PHE A 65 -17.98 18.77 5.95
C PHE A 65 -17.87 17.94 4.67
N ILE A 66 -17.72 18.57 3.51
CA ILE A 66 -17.59 17.87 2.22
C ILE A 66 -16.32 16.99 2.21
N ALA A 67 -15.20 17.48 2.74
CA ALA A 67 -13.97 16.69 2.83
C ALA A 67 -14.13 15.50 3.78
N SER A 68 -14.81 15.67 4.92
CA SER A 68 -15.05 14.59 5.87
C SER A 68 -16.04 13.54 5.33
N LEU A 69 -17.03 13.98 4.54
CA LEU A 69 -17.88 13.09 3.75
C LEU A 69 -17.05 12.33 2.70
N GLY A 70 -16.20 13.03 1.96
CA GLY A 70 -15.30 12.43 0.97
C GLY A 70 -14.37 11.37 1.57
N LEU A 71 -13.83 11.63 2.78
CA LEU A 71 -13.04 10.66 3.54
C LEU A 71 -13.87 9.48 4.05
N ASN A 72 -15.17 9.66 4.29
CA ASN A 72 -16.07 8.60 4.72
C ASN A 72 -16.44 7.66 3.55
N VAL A 73 -16.64 8.22 2.35
CA VAL A 73 -16.97 7.44 1.14
C VAL A 73 -15.73 7.04 0.33
N ASN A 74 -14.52 7.22 0.88
CA ASN A 74 -13.24 6.97 0.21
C ASN A 74 -13.11 7.60 -1.20
N SER A 75 -13.65 8.82 -1.40
CA SER A 75 -13.70 9.48 -2.72
C SER A 75 -12.71 10.63 -2.83
N THR A 76 -11.58 10.37 -3.49
CA THR A 76 -10.54 11.37 -3.76
C THR A 76 -11.08 12.57 -4.55
N ALA A 77 -12.03 12.36 -5.47
CA ALA A 77 -12.62 13.44 -6.26
C ALA A 77 -13.41 14.46 -5.41
N VAL A 78 -14.21 13.97 -4.46
CA VAL A 78 -14.97 14.82 -3.53
C VAL A 78 -14.01 15.58 -2.60
N ILE A 79 -12.97 14.89 -2.13
CA ILE A 79 -11.92 15.47 -1.30
C ILE A 79 -11.21 16.62 -2.06
N ILE A 80 -10.86 16.42 -3.34
CA ILE A 80 -10.26 17.46 -4.18
C ILE A 80 -11.22 18.64 -4.42
N GLY A 81 -12.51 18.36 -4.62
CA GLY A 81 -13.53 19.42 -4.75
C GLY A 81 -13.63 20.29 -3.50
N ALA A 82 -13.57 19.69 -2.32
CA ALA A 82 -13.57 20.41 -1.04
C ALA A 82 -12.30 21.26 -0.84
N MET A 83 -11.14 20.75 -1.26
CA MET A 83 -9.86 21.46 -1.21
C MET A 83 -9.88 22.74 -2.06
N LEU A 84 -10.47 22.67 -3.25
CA LEU A 84 -10.53 23.77 -4.20
C LEU A 84 -11.31 24.99 -3.68
N ILE A 85 -12.38 24.75 -2.93
CA ILE A 85 -13.23 25.81 -2.39
C ILE A 85 -12.72 26.33 -1.03
N SER A 86 -11.77 25.64 -0.39
CA SER A 86 -11.34 25.94 0.97
C SER A 86 -10.40 27.16 1.02
N PRO A 87 -10.74 28.22 1.79
CA PRO A 87 -9.94 29.43 1.85
C PRO A 87 -8.70 29.33 2.78
N LEU A 88 -8.29 28.13 3.21
CA LEU A 88 -7.17 27.94 4.16
C LEU A 88 -5.81 28.47 3.66
N MET A 89 -5.67 28.61 2.34
CA MET A 89 -4.42 29.03 1.71
C MET A 89 -4.05 30.48 2.00
N GLY A 90 -5.05 31.36 2.07
CA GLY A 90 -4.86 32.81 2.19
C GLY A 90 -3.99 33.20 3.39
N PRO A 91 -4.33 32.77 4.63
CA PRO A 91 -3.53 33.07 5.81
C PRO A 91 -2.10 32.53 5.75
N ILE A 92 -1.88 31.37 5.13
CA ILE A 92 -0.56 30.73 5.05
C ILE A 92 0.35 31.52 4.10
N ILE A 93 -0.15 31.83 2.90
CA ILE A 93 0.56 32.68 1.94
C ILE A 93 0.74 34.10 2.52
N GLY A 94 -0.27 34.63 3.23
CA GLY A 94 -0.20 35.91 3.93
C GLY A 94 0.92 35.97 4.98
N MET A 95 1.12 34.90 5.76
CA MET A 95 2.25 34.80 6.69
C MET A 95 3.59 34.82 5.96
N GLY A 96 3.76 33.99 4.92
CA GLY A 96 4.98 33.96 4.11
C GLY A 96 5.30 35.30 3.44
N LEU A 97 4.28 35.95 2.89
CA LEU A 97 4.38 37.29 2.30
C LEU A 97 4.82 38.31 3.35
N ALA A 98 4.16 38.35 4.50
CA ALA A 98 4.45 39.27 5.58
C ALA A 98 5.91 39.21 6.05
N ILE A 99 6.48 38.00 6.11
CA ILE A 99 7.89 37.79 6.44
C ILE A 99 8.80 38.33 5.32
N GLY A 100 8.40 38.12 4.05
CA GLY A 100 9.14 38.57 2.87
C GLY A 100 9.24 40.09 2.76
N ILE A 101 8.12 40.79 2.98
CA ILE A 101 8.02 42.26 2.92
C ILE A 101 8.30 42.94 4.26
N SER A 102 8.59 42.17 5.31
CA SER A 102 8.84 42.68 6.67
C SER A 102 7.63 43.42 7.31
N ASP A 103 6.39 42.97 7.06
CA ASP A 103 5.16 43.59 7.58
C ASP A 103 4.59 42.82 8.80
N LEU A 104 5.01 43.20 10.00
CA LEU A 104 4.63 42.52 11.26
C LEU A 104 3.12 42.56 11.53
N ASP A 105 2.43 43.63 11.11
CA ASP A 105 0.97 43.72 11.26
C ASP A 105 0.25 42.66 10.42
N LEU A 106 0.71 42.46 9.19
CA LEU A 106 0.18 41.41 8.31
C LEU A 106 0.50 40.03 8.86
N LEU A 107 1.70 39.83 9.42
CA LEU A 107 2.10 38.55 10.03
C LEU A 107 1.20 38.21 11.21
N ARG A 108 1.01 39.13 12.15
CA ARG A 108 0.18 38.91 13.35
C ARG A 108 -1.28 38.62 12.98
N ARG A 109 -1.83 39.36 12.02
CA ARG A 109 -3.21 39.15 11.56
C ARG A 109 -3.37 37.82 10.83
N SER A 110 -2.46 37.49 9.92
CA SER A 110 -2.48 36.22 9.16
C SER A 110 -2.32 35.02 10.10
N PHE A 111 -1.42 35.11 11.08
CA PHE A 111 -1.23 34.07 12.09
C PHE A 111 -2.49 33.87 12.96
N LYS A 112 -3.13 34.97 13.39
CA LYS A 112 -4.40 34.89 14.15
C LYS A 112 -5.49 34.18 13.32
N ASN A 113 -5.65 34.55 12.05
CA ASN A 113 -6.64 33.93 11.18
C ASN A 113 -6.31 32.47 10.87
N TYR A 114 -5.04 32.13 10.68
CA TYR A 114 -4.58 30.75 10.53
C TYR A 114 -4.96 29.89 11.75
N LEU A 115 -4.75 30.40 12.96
CA LEU A 115 -5.10 29.69 14.20
C LEU A 115 -6.61 29.50 14.32
N ILE A 116 -7.40 30.55 14.06
CA ILE A 116 -8.86 30.47 14.05
C ILE A 116 -9.36 29.45 13.02
N ALA A 117 -8.86 29.51 11.79
CA ALA A 117 -9.26 28.60 10.72
C ALA A 117 -8.88 27.14 11.04
N THR A 118 -7.68 26.92 11.58
CA THR A 118 -7.23 25.59 12.04
C THR A 118 -8.13 25.05 13.13
N LEU A 119 -8.42 25.86 14.16
CA LEU A 119 -9.28 25.47 15.28
C LEU A 119 -10.68 25.10 14.79
N ILE A 120 -11.30 25.96 13.99
CA ILE A 120 -12.64 25.73 13.44
C ILE A 120 -12.65 24.48 12.56
N SER A 121 -11.62 24.27 11.74
CA SER A 121 -11.52 23.10 10.86
C SER A 121 -11.45 21.80 11.66
N VAL A 122 -10.57 21.75 12.66
CA VAL A 122 -10.43 20.57 13.54
C VAL A 122 -11.73 20.33 14.31
N LEU A 123 -12.31 21.36 14.93
CA LEU A 123 -13.57 21.23 15.67
C LEU A 123 -14.72 20.76 14.77
N THR A 124 -14.85 21.31 13.57
CA THR A 124 -15.92 20.92 12.62
C THR A 124 -15.77 19.46 12.21
N ALA A 125 -14.55 19.04 11.86
CA ALA A 125 -14.27 17.64 11.53
C ALA A 125 -14.53 16.71 12.73
N THR A 126 -14.11 17.11 13.94
CA THR A 126 -14.37 16.34 15.17
C THR A 126 -15.86 16.19 15.43
N VAL A 127 -16.65 17.26 15.33
CA VAL A 127 -18.11 17.20 15.48
C VAL A 127 -18.73 16.26 14.45
N TYR A 128 -18.31 16.36 13.19
CA TYR A 128 -18.79 15.47 12.14
C TYR A 128 -18.51 13.99 12.44
N PHE A 129 -17.27 13.63 12.79
CA PHE A 129 -16.90 12.24 13.08
C PHE A 129 -17.43 11.73 14.42
N LEU A 130 -17.77 12.61 15.36
CA LEU A 130 -18.46 12.25 16.59
C LEU A 130 -19.93 11.89 16.32
N LEU A 131 -20.59 12.61 15.41
CA LEU A 131 -21.97 12.34 14.98
C LEU A 131 -22.08 11.14 14.05
N THR A 132 -21.06 10.93 13.20
CA THR A 132 -20.97 9.80 12.27
C THR A 132 -19.76 8.95 12.63
N PRO A 133 -19.80 8.19 13.75
CA PRO A 133 -18.67 7.40 14.16
C PRO A 133 -18.40 6.28 13.16
N LEU A 134 -17.32 6.43 12.41
CA LEU A 134 -16.78 5.38 11.56
C LEU A 134 -16.03 4.36 12.42
N THR A 135 -16.53 3.12 12.42
CA THR A 135 -15.90 2.01 13.16
C THR A 135 -14.55 1.60 12.59
N ASP A 136 -14.29 1.84 11.29
CA ASP A 136 -13.03 1.51 10.63
C ASP A 136 -12.35 2.73 9.98
N ALA A 137 -11.03 2.83 10.18
CA ALA A 137 -10.20 3.86 9.57
C ALA A 137 -9.94 3.51 8.10
N GLN A 138 -10.47 4.31 7.18
CA GLN A 138 -10.28 4.09 5.74
C GLN A 138 -8.85 4.39 5.28
N SER A 139 -8.43 3.75 4.17
CA SER A 139 -7.08 3.83 3.62
C SER A 139 -6.62 5.26 3.33
N GLU A 140 -7.51 6.13 2.83
CA GLU A 140 -7.20 7.55 2.60
C GLU A 140 -6.91 8.31 3.89
N LEU A 141 -7.55 7.93 5.00
CA LEU A 141 -7.34 8.55 6.30
C LEU A 141 -6.02 8.08 6.92
N LEU A 142 -5.71 6.79 6.82
CA LEU A 142 -4.46 6.20 7.29
C LEU A 142 -3.24 6.75 6.54
N ALA A 143 -3.35 6.92 5.22
CA ALA A 143 -2.28 7.47 4.37
C ALA A 143 -1.87 8.90 4.76
N ARG A 144 -2.70 9.63 5.53
CA ARG A 144 -2.44 11.01 5.97
C ARG A 144 -1.95 11.11 7.42
N THR A 145 -1.71 10.00 8.09
CA THR A 145 -1.19 9.95 9.47
C THR A 145 0.33 9.87 9.56
N SER A 146 1.01 9.45 8.47
CA SER A 146 2.46 9.30 8.43
C SER A 146 3.10 10.37 7.53
N PRO A 147 3.75 11.39 8.10
CA PRO A 147 4.43 12.41 7.30
C PRO A 147 5.63 11.83 6.54
N THR A 148 5.84 12.27 5.30
CA THR A 148 6.96 11.84 4.47
C THR A 148 7.75 13.03 3.88
N LEU A 149 8.99 12.81 3.44
CA LEU A 149 9.74 13.84 2.70
C LEU A 149 9.04 14.24 1.40
N TYR A 150 8.26 13.36 0.78
CA TYR A 150 7.53 13.70 -0.43
C TYR A 150 6.49 14.79 -0.16
N ASP A 151 5.81 14.75 0.99
CA ASP A 151 4.87 15.80 1.40
C ASP A 151 5.57 17.16 1.55
N VAL A 152 6.80 17.16 2.09
CA VAL A 152 7.64 18.37 2.20
C VAL A 152 7.95 18.95 0.81
N PHE A 153 8.37 18.11 -0.13
CA PHE A 153 8.67 18.56 -1.50
C PHE A 153 7.41 19.08 -2.21
N ILE A 154 6.28 18.39 -2.05
CA ILE A 154 4.99 18.81 -2.62
C ILE A 154 4.57 20.15 -2.03
N ALA A 155 4.67 20.35 -0.72
CA ALA A 155 4.33 21.61 -0.06
C ALA A 155 5.26 22.77 -0.50
N LEU A 156 6.56 22.51 -0.64
CA LEU A 156 7.54 23.51 -1.10
C LEU A 156 7.28 23.94 -2.55
N ILE A 157 7.16 22.98 -3.47
CA ILE A 157 6.97 23.24 -4.91
C ILE A 157 5.57 23.81 -5.15
N GLY A 158 4.56 23.24 -4.51
CA GLY A 158 3.18 23.74 -4.56
C GLY A 158 3.11 25.17 -4.05
N GLY A 159 3.70 25.46 -2.88
CA GLY A 159 3.76 26.81 -2.30
C GLY A 159 4.47 27.82 -3.22
N ALA A 160 5.58 27.42 -3.84
CA ALA A 160 6.30 28.27 -4.80
C ALA A 160 5.45 28.56 -6.04
N ALA A 161 4.79 27.54 -6.61
CA ALA A 161 3.89 27.69 -7.75
C ALA A 161 2.68 28.56 -7.41
N GLY A 162 2.09 28.40 -6.22
CA GLY A 162 0.96 29.21 -5.77
C GLY A 162 1.32 30.66 -5.55
N PHE A 163 2.46 30.94 -4.92
CA PHE A 163 2.91 32.32 -4.78
C PHE A 163 3.26 32.95 -6.14
N LEU A 164 3.93 32.21 -7.03
CA LEU A 164 4.27 32.71 -8.37
C LEU A 164 3.01 33.02 -9.18
N ALA A 165 1.99 32.15 -9.14
CA ALA A 165 0.72 32.39 -9.82
C ALA A 165 -0.02 33.63 -9.28
N LEU A 166 0.08 33.90 -7.96
CA LEU A 166 -0.49 35.12 -7.36
C LEU A 166 0.30 36.39 -7.67
N ALA A 167 1.57 36.27 -8.08
CA ALA A 167 2.48 37.40 -8.30
C ALA A 167 2.70 37.75 -9.78
N THR A 168 2.04 37.06 -10.71
CA THR A 168 2.26 37.17 -12.15
C THR A 168 0.96 37.51 -12.88
N LYS A 169 1.01 38.42 -13.86
CA LYS A 169 -0.12 38.90 -14.67
C LYS A 169 -0.59 37.80 -15.58
N GLY A 170 -1.71 37.24 -15.20
CA GLY A 170 -2.32 36.13 -15.91
C GLY A 170 -3.23 35.45 -14.93
N LYS A 171 -4.49 35.88 -14.89
CA LYS A 171 -5.60 35.13 -14.27
C LYS A 171 -5.88 33.84 -15.05
N GLY A 172 -4.83 33.11 -15.43
CA GLY A 172 -4.89 31.75 -15.92
C GLY A 172 -5.29 30.89 -14.74
N ASN A 173 -6.48 30.31 -14.87
CA ASN A 173 -7.21 29.52 -13.90
C ASN A 173 -6.50 28.21 -13.45
N VAL A 174 -5.17 28.14 -13.51
CA VAL A 174 -4.35 27.06 -12.99
C VAL A 174 -4.21 27.38 -11.51
N ILE A 175 -4.77 26.65 -10.52
CA ILE A 175 -4.60 25.26 -10.07
C ILE A 175 -3.31 24.94 -9.24
N PRO A 176 -2.30 25.80 -9.00
CA PRO A 176 -1.40 25.60 -7.85
C PRO A 176 -2.18 25.56 -6.53
N GLY A 177 -3.32 26.26 -6.50
CA GLY A 177 -4.37 26.14 -5.49
C GLY A 177 -4.65 24.71 -5.08
N VAL A 178 -4.84 23.81 -6.06
CA VAL A 178 -5.13 22.39 -5.84
C VAL A 178 -3.95 21.68 -5.20
N ALA A 179 -2.74 21.83 -5.73
CA ALA A 179 -1.57 21.11 -5.23
C ALA A 179 -1.19 21.49 -3.79
N ILE A 180 -1.48 22.72 -3.39
CA ILE A 180 -1.28 23.17 -2.01
C ILE A 180 -2.47 22.75 -1.12
N ALA A 181 -3.70 22.87 -1.61
CA ALA A 181 -4.89 22.51 -0.84
C ALA A 181 -4.98 20.99 -0.58
N THR A 182 -4.41 20.16 -1.48
CA THR A 182 -4.26 18.71 -1.30
C THR A 182 -3.42 18.33 -0.09
N ALA A 183 -2.46 19.18 0.27
CA ALA A 183 -1.55 18.94 1.38
C ALA A 183 -2.12 19.40 2.74
N LEU A 184 -3.16 20.24 2.77
CA LEU A 184 -3.61 20.91 4.00
C LEU A 184 -4.92 20.34 4.56
N MET A 185 -5.89 20.09 3.71
CA MET A 185 -7.25 19.82 4.16
C MET A 185 -7.49 18.39 4.69
N PRO A 186 -6.99 17.31 4.04
CA PRO A 186 -7.15 15.96 4.57
C PRO A 186 -6.45 15.74 5.90
N PRO A 187 -5.21 16.24 6.13
CA PRO A 187 -4.57 16.11 7.43
C PRO A 187 -5.35 16.81 8.56
N LEU A 188 -5.98 17.96 8.30
CA LEU A 188 -6.87 18.61 9.27
C LEU A 188 -8.11 17.76 9.60
N CYS A 189 -8.76 17.20 8.58
CA CYS A 189 -9.93 16.33 8.78
C CYS A 189 -9.55 15.04 9.51
N THR A 190 -8.39 14.46 9.16
CA THR A 190 -7.82 13.27 9.82
C THR A 190 -7.44 13.55 11.27
N ALA A 191 -6.93 14.75 11.56
CA ALA A 191 -6.70 15.20 12.93
C ALA A 191 -8.03 15.30 13.71
N GLY A 192 -9.07 15.90 13.09
CA GLY A 192 -10.40 15.95 13.67
C GLY A 192 -10.99 14.57 13.97
N TYR A 193 -10.82 13.60 13.06
CA TYR A 193 -11.17 12.19 13.26
C TYR A 193 -10.39 11.57 14.42
N GLY A 194 -9.07 11.79 14.49
CA GLY A 194 -8.22 11.29 15.56
C GLY A 194 -8.68 11.76 16.95
N LEU A 195 -9.12 13.02 17.06
CA LEU A 195 -9.74 13.54 18.29
C LEU A 195 -11.10 12.91 18.57
N ALA A 196 -11.98 12.79 17.57
CA ALA A 196 -13.30 12.20 17.74
C ALA A 196 -13.25 10.74 18.21
N MET A 197 -12.26 9.98 17.72
CA MET A 197 -12.06 8.56 18.04
C MET A 197 -11.14 8.30 19.25
N GLY A 198 -10.61 9.35 19.89
CA GLY A 198 -9.65 9.21 20.98
C GLY A 198 -8.31 8.58 20.59
N LYS A 199 -7.98 8.54 19.29
CA LYS A 199 -6.73 7.97 18.77
C LYS A 199 -5.65 9.06 18.66
N SER A 200 -4.94 9.30 19.77
CA SER A 200 -3.88 10.33 19.86
C SER A 200 -2.82 10.20 18.77
N THR A 201 -2.43 8.98 18.38
CA THR A 201 -1.44 8.75 17.32
C THR A 201 -1.87 9.31 15.97
N TYR A 202 -3.16 9.17 15.62
CA TYR A 202 -3.69 9.69 14.36
C TYR A 202 -3.81 11.21 14.39
N PHE A 203 -4.23 11.77 15.53
CA PHE A 203 -4.28 13.21 15.73
C PHE A 203 -2.91 13.85 15.57
N PHE A 204 -1.92 13.41 16.35
CA PHE A 204 -0.58 14.02 16.31
C PHE A 204 0.11 13.81 14.97
N GLY A 205 -0.02 12.63 14.35
CA GLY A 205 0.57 12.36 13.04
C GLY A 205 0.02 13.27 11.94
N ALA A 206 -1.31 13.37 11.84
CA ALA A 206 -1.97 14.19 10.82
C ALA A 206 -1.83 15.69 11.09
N PHE A 207 -1.92 16.11 12.35
CA PHE A 207 -1.71 17.52 12.72
C PHE A 207 -0.26 17.95 12.46
N TYR A 208 0.71 17.07 12.70
CA TYR A 208 2.11 17.33 12.41
C TYR A 208 2.36 17.43 10.89
N LEU A 209 1.73 16.57 10.07
CA LEU A 209 1.76 16.69 8.62
C LEU A 209 1.20 18.03 8.13
N PHE A 210 0.04 18.45 8.65
CA PHE A 210 -0.53 19.77 8.37
C PHE A 210 0.43 20.92 8.74
N PHE A 211 1.06 20.82 9.91
CA PHE A 211 1.98 21.83 10.41
C PHE A 211 3.23 21.97 9.54
N ILE A 212 3.85 20.84 9.16
CA ILE A 212 4.99 20.82 8.21
C ILE A 212 4.60 21.51 6.91
N ASN A 213 3.47 21.11 6.31
CA ASN A 213 3.05 21.65 5.03
C ASN A 213 2.87 23.17 5.10
N THR A 214 2.26 23.66 6.18
CA THR A 214 2.13 25.10 6.45
C THR A 214 3.48 25.82 6.49
N VAL A 215 4.47 25.27 7.22
CA VAL A 215 5.81 25.87 7.36
C VAL A 215 6.52 25.95 6.00
N PHE A 216 6.47 24.88 5.20
CA PHE A 216 7.14 24.85 3.89
C PHE A 216 6.45 25.72 2.84
N ILE A 217 5.12 25.84 2.86
CA ILE A 217 4.41 26.81 2.01
C ILE A 217 4.78 28.25 2.39
N CYS A 218 4.85 28.55 3.70
CA CYS A 218 5.31 29.86 4.18
C CYS A 218 6.74 30.16 3.73
N LEU A 219 7.64 29.17 3.84
CA LEU A 219 9.03 29.28 3.41
C LEU A 219 9.14 29.52 1.90
N ALA A 220 8.40 28.75 1.09
CA ALA A 220 8.37 28.89 -0.36
C ALA A 220 7.85 30.28 -0.78
N THR A 221 6.81 30.76 -0.12
CA THR A 221 6.26 32.12 -0.32
C THR A 221 7.30 33.18 0.06
N PHE A 222 7.97 33.03 1.21
CA PHE A 222 9.04 33.93 1.64
C PHE A 222 10.19 33.99 0.61
N ILE A 223 10.66 32.84 0.13
CA ILE A 223 11.71 32.77 -0.89
C ILE A 223 11.22 33.43 -2.18
N GLY A 224 10.00 33.11 -2.61
CA GLY A 224 9.37 33.69 -3.81
C GLY A 224 9.30 35.22 -3.76
N THR A 225 8.83 35.80 -2.66
CA THR A 225 8.77 37.27 -2.50
C THR A 225 10.15 37.92 -2.59
N ARG A 226 11.18 37.26 -2.07
CA ARG A 226 12.56 37.74 -2.10
C ARG A 226 13.16 37.63 -3.50
N LEU A 227 12.87 36.54 -4.22
CA LEU A 227 13.30 36.34 -5.61
C LEU A 227 12.66 37.35 -6.56
N LEU A 228 11.37 37.64 -6.37
CA LEU A 228 10.65 38.67 -7.13
C LEU A 228 10.99 40.10 -6.67
N LYS A 229 11.90 40.28 -5.71
CA LYS A 229 12.40 41.58 -5.25
C LYS A 229 11.31 42.56 -4.76
N PHE A 230 10.30 42.06 -4.06
CA PHE A 230 9.27 42.91 -3.46
C PHE A 230 9.90 43.94 -2.51
N LYS A 231 9.42 45.19 -2.55
CA LYS A 231 9.92 46.24 -1.64
C LYS A 231 9.57 45.92 -0.19
N GLN A 232 10.58 46.00 0.68
CA GLN A 232 10.37 45.86 2.12
C GLN A 232 9.72 47.13 2.67
N LYS A 233 8.74 46.95 3.55
CA LYS A 233 8.15 48.06 4.28
C LYS A 233 9.21 48.63 5.23
N GLN A 234 9.58 49.90 5.05
CA GLN A 234 10.52 50.58 5.93
C GLN A 234 9.87 50.76 7.30
N PHE A 235 10.30 49.97 8.28
CA PHE A 235 9.94 50.14 9.68
C PHE A 235 11.16 50.56 10.49
N LEU A 236 10.93 51.42 11.47
CA LEU A 236 11.92 51.99 12.40
C LEU A 236 12.47 50.98 13.43
N GLN A 237 11.99 49.73 13.47
CA GLN A 237 12.37 48.71 14.45
C GLN A 237 13.00 47.46 13.79
N THR A 238 14.27 47.59 13.42
CA THR A 238 15.07 46.54 12.76
C THR A 238 15.27 45.28 13.61
N ASP A 239 15.29 45.43 14.95
CA ASP A 239 15.61 44.33 15.87
C ASP A 239 14.50 43.28 16.00
N GLN A 240 13.24 43.71 16.00
CA GLN A 240 12.10 42.79 16.09
C GLN A 240 12.01 41.90 14.83
N LEU A 241 12.31 42.49 13.67
CA LEU A 241 12.32 41.79 12.39
C LEU A 241 13.42 40.72 12.31
N GLN A 242 14.62 41.01 12.84
CA GLN A 242 15.69 40.02 12.90
C GLN A 242 15.35 38.85 13.84
N LYS A 243 14.73 39.14 14.99
CA LYS A 243 14.23 38.10 15.91
C LYS A 243 13.20 37.19 15.23
N VAL A 244 12.21 37.77 14.54
CA VAL A 244 11.18 37.01 13.80
C VAL A 244 11.81 36.10 12.75
N LYS A 245 12.75 36.61 11.94
CA LYS A 245 13.48 35.79 10.96
C LYS A 245 14.23 34.62 11.61
N ARG A 246 14.90 34.87 12.74
CA ARG A 246 15.61 33.83 13.50
C ARG A 246 14.66 32.77 14.06
N TYR A 247 13.50 33.17 14.58
CA TYR A 247 12.46 32.23 15.03
C TYR A 247 11.92 31.37 13.89
N ILE A 248 11.69 31.96 12.71
CA ILE A 248 11.22 31.20 11.54
C ILE A 248 12.27 30.17 11.11
N ILE A 249 13.55 30.55 11.00
CA ILE A 249 14.63 29.61 10.69
C ILE A 249 14.70 28.49 11.73
N ALA A 250 14.57 28.83 13.03
CA ALA A 250 14.54 27.83 14.10
C ALA A 250 13.36 26.87 13.96
N ILE A 251 12.15 27.37 13.68
CA ILE A 251 10.95 26.56 13.47
C ILE A 251 11.13 25.64 12.25
N VAL A 252 11.67 26.14 11.14
CA VAL A 252 11.96 25.33 9.94
C VAL A 252 12.94 24.21 10.26
N VAL A 253 14.03 24.49 10.97
CA VAL A 253 15.03 23.47 11.35
C VAL A 253 14.42 22.44 12.31
N ILE A 254 13.72 22.89 13.35
CA ILE A 254 13.08 22.02 14.35
C ILE A 254 12.03 21.11 13.72
N THR A 255 11.26 21.60 12.74
CA THR A 255 10.25 20.80 12.04
C THR A 255 10.84 19.86 10.99
N MET A 256 12.00 20.19 10.43
CA MET A 256 12.67 19.34 9.45
C MET A 256 13.28 18.08 10.09
N LEU A 257 13.83 18.19 11.31
CA LEU A 257 14.55 17.08 11.96
C LEU A 257 13.70 15.80 12.19
N PRO A 258 12.46 15.87 12.72
CA PRO A 258 11.66 14.67 12.89
C PRO A 258 11.11 14.16 11.55
N ALA A 259 10.84 15.04 10.58
CA ALA A 259 10.36 14.65 9.26
C ALA A 259 11.42 13.83 8.48
N THR A 260 12.68 14.28 8.52
CA THR A 260 13.81 13.54 7.93
C THR A 260 14.03 12.21 8.64
N TYR A 261 13.99 12.18 9.98
CA TYR A 261 14.11 10.95 10.76
C TYR A 261 13.01 9.93 10.40
N ILE A 262 11.74 10.34 10.45
CA ILE A 262 10.59 9.47 10.13
C ILE A 262 10.70 8.95 8.70
N THR A 263 11.12 9.79 7.75
CA THR A 263 11.24 9.35 6.36
C THR A 263 12.37 8.37 6.15
N ILE A 264 13.53 8.57 6.80
CA ILE A 264 14.61 7.58 6.79
C ILE A 264 14.08 6.24 7.34
N GLN A 265 13.27 6.27 8.41
CA GLN A 265 12.64 5.07 8.97
C GLN A 265 11.65 4.41 8.00
N ILE A 266 10.84 5.18 7.28
CA ILE A 266 9.88 4.65 6.28
C ILE A 266 10.62 4.06 5.08
N ILE A 267 11.63 4.76 4.55
CA ILE A 267 12.43 4.28 3.40
C ILE A 267 13.16 3.00 3.78
N THR A 268 13.81 2.95 4.94
CA THR A 268 14.50 1.74 5.40
C THR A 268 13.54 0.56 5.56
N LYS A 269 12.37 0.75 6.18
CA LYS A 269 11.32 -0.29 6.25
C LYS A 269 10.82 -0.71 4.86
N SER A 270 10.59 0.24 3.96
CA SER A 270 10.08 -0.03 2.61
C SER A 270 11.11 -0.77 1.74
N VAL A 271 12.39 -0.42 1.86
CA VAL A 271 13.49 -1.11 1.17
C VAL A 271 13.62 -2.54 1.71
N GLN A 272 13.54 -2.72 3.02
CA GLN A 272 13.56 -4.05 3.65
C GLN A 272 12.38 -4.93 3.18
N GLU A 273 11.16 -4.41 3.20
CA GLU A 273 9.96 -5.11 2.68
C GLU A 273 10.11 -5.48 1.20
N ASN A 274 10.65 -4.57 0.39
CA ASN A 274 10.90 -4.84 -1.03
C ASN A 274 11.97 -5.92 -1.22
N ASN A 275 13.05 -5.88 -0.43
CA ASN A 275 14.11 -6.89 -0.46
C ASN A 275 13.57 -8.27 -0.04
N ILE A 276 12.72 -8.33 0.99
CA ILE A 276 12.04 -9.57 1.42
C ILE A 276 11.15 -10.10 0.29
N ARG A 277 10.36 -9.24 -0.36
CA ARG A 277 9.51 -9.65 -1.50
C ARG A 277 10.33 -10.17 -2.68
N LYS A 278 11.47 -9.54 -2.98
CA LYS A 278 12.40 -9.99 -4.02
C LYS A 278 12.99 -11.37 -3.67
N PHE A 279 13.49 -11.53 -2.46
CA PHE A 279 14.01 -12.81 -1.95
C PHE A 279 12.97 -13.93 -2.05
N ILE A 280 11.75 -13.69 -1.56
CA ILE A 280 10.64 -14.65 -1.61
C ILE A 280 10.30 -15.03 -3.05
N LYS A 281 10.24 -14.05 -3.96
CA LYS A 281 9.86 -14.27 -5.36
C LYS A 281 10.94 -14.99 -6.16
N GLN A 282 12.21 -14.66 -5.93
CA GLN A 282 13.34 -15.20 -6.70
C GLN A 282 13.82 -16.54 -6.15
N GLU A 283 14.04 -16.64 -4.83
CA GLU A 283 14.67 -17.82 -4.22
C GLU A 283 13.66 -18.87 -3.75
N MET A 284 12.40 -18.47 -3.46
CA MET A 284 11.41 -19.38 -2.89
C MET A 284 10.25 -19.75 -3.85
N SER A 285 10.48 -19.64 -5.16
CA SER A 285 9.57 -20.13 -6.19
C SER A 285 9.82 -21.62 -6.51
N PHE A 286 9.39 -22.52 -5.61
CA PHE A 286 9.55 -23.97 -5.83
C PHE A 286 8.35 -24.57 -6.56
N ASN A 287 8.60 -25.46 -7.53
CA ASN A 287 7.55 -26.23 -8.21
C ASN A 287 6.73 -27.05 -7.19
N GLY A 288 5.47 -26.66 -6.97
CA GLY A 288 4.57 -27.32 -6.04
C GLY A 288 4.64 -26.85 -4.59
N THR A 289 5.26 -25.68 -4.32
CA THR A 289 5.19 -24.99 -3.02
C THR A 289 4.71 -23.55 -3.23
N GLN A 290 3.63 -23.15 -2.56
CA GLN A 290 3.10 -21.79 -2.59
C GLN A 290 3.34 -21.11 -1.26
N ILE A 291 3.79 -19.85 -1.30
CA ILE A 291 4.03 -19.04 -0.11
C ILE A 291 2.78 -18.21 0.15
N LEU A 292 2.11 -18.49 1.26
CA LEU A 292 0.87 -17.82 1.62
C LEU A 292 1.11 -16.48 2.30
N SER A 293 2.10 -16.41 3.19
CA SER A 293 2.36 -15.22 3.99
C SER A 293 3.80 -15.13 4.44
N HIS A 294 4.30 -13.90 4.57
CA HIS A 294 5.54 -13.60 5.27
C HIS A 294 5.28 -12.57 6.38
N ASN A 295 5.88 -12.80 7.54
CA ASN A 295 5.87 -11.84 8.63
C ASN A 295 7.29 -11.60 9.16
N THR A 296 7.54 -10.37 9.56
CA THR A 296 8.80 -9.90 10.11
C THR A 296 8.53 -9.44 11.54
N ASP A 297 8.92 -10.27 12.50
CA ASP A 297 8.77 -9.95 13.93
C ASP A 297 10.16 -9.87 14.55
N ASN A 298 10.59 -8.68 15.01
CA ASN A 298 11.92 -8.42 15.57
C ASN A 298 13.08 -9.05 14.77
N LYS A 299 13.10 -8.83 13.45
CA LYS A 299 14.08 -9.40 12.50
C LYS A 299 13.99 -10.92 12.31
N ASN A 300 12.93 -11.59 12.76
CA ASN A 300 12.63 -12.96 12.38
C ASN A 300 11.70 -12.96 11.17
N LEU A 301 12.21 -13.40 10.02
CA LEU A 301 11.44 -13.59 8.79
C LEU A 301 10.74 -14.96 8.86
N ASN A 302 9.48 -14.95 9.28
CA ASN A 302 8.63 -16.13 9.29
C ASN A 302 7.94 -16.26 7.93
N VAL A 303 8.22 -17.34 7.20
CA VAL A 303 7.58 -17.63 5.91
C VAL A 303 6.73 -18.88 6.02
N VAL A 304 5.45 -18.75 5.67
CA VAL A 304 4.49 -19.86 5.67
C VAL A 304 4.39 -20.40 4.25
N ALA A 305 4.79 -21.66 4.08
CA ALA A 305 4.81 -22.35 2.80
C ALA A 305 3.87 -23.57 2.84
N LEU A 306 3.05 -23.74 1.79
CA LEU A 306 2.18 -24.90 1.59
C LEU A 306 2.62 -25.70 0.38
N GLY A 307 2.57 -27.02 0.48
CA GLY A 307 2.86 -27.94 -0.63
C GLY A 307 4.00 -28.89 -0.30
N ARG A 308 4.91 -29.09 -1.26
CA ARG A 308 6.03 -30.04 -1.09
C ARG A 308 6.99 -29.58 0.01
N ILE A 309 7.44 -30.54 0.83
CA ILE A 309 8.38 -30.26 1.90
C ILE A 309 9.69 -29.73 1.30
N ILE A 310 10.14 -28.56 1.77
CA ILE A 310 11.41 -27.97 1.37
C ILE A 310 12.52 -28.67 2.16
N PRO A 311 13.52 -29.30 1.49
CA PRO A 311 14.60 -30.00 2.18
C PRO A 311 15.38 -29.07 3.14
N PRO A 312 15.85 -29.58 4.30
CA PRO A 312 16.61 -28.78 5.27
C PRO A 312 17.93 -28.24 4.70
N THR A 313 18.48 -28.89 3.67
CA THR A 313 19.65 -28.43 2.92
C THR A 313 19.36 -27.16 2.11
N THR A 314 18.17 -27.07 1.51
CA THR A 314 17.70 -25.88 0.80
C THR A 314 17.41 -24.73 1.76
N ILE A 315 16.85 -25.00 2.94
CA ILE A 315 16.64 -23.99 3.99
C ILE A 315 17.99 -23.39 4.47
N LYS A 316 19.04 -24.21 4.57
CA LYS A 316 20.40 -23.70 4.88
C LYS A 316 20.94 -22.79 3.78
N LYS A 317 20.81 -23.18 2.50
CA LYS A 317 21.20 -22.32 1.37
C LYS A 317 20.42 -20.99 1.36
N LEU A 318 19.11 -21.05 1.58
CA LEU A 318 18.26 -19.86 1.67
C LEU A 318 18.71 -18.90 2.79
N LYS A 319 19.17 -19.43 3.94
CA LYS A 319 19.74 -18.62 5.02
C LYS A 319 21.05 -17.92 4.61
N GLU A 320 21.86 -18.56 3.78
CA GLU A 320 23.10 -17.95 3.26
C GLU A 320 22.79 -16.88 2.21
N GLU A 321 21.79 -17.12 1.36
CA GLU A 321 21.34 -16.19 0.32
C GLU A 321 20.67 -14.91 0.89
N LEU A 322 20.19 -14.90 2.14
CA LEU A 322 19.68 -13.67 2.78
C LEU A 322 20.69 -12.52 2.76
N LYS A 323 21.98 -12.84 2.82
CA LYS A 323 23.06 -11.84 2.76
C LYS A 323 23.05 -11.08 1.43
N ASN A 324 22.80 -11.77 0.33
CA ASN A 324 22.76 -11.19 -1.01
C ASN A 324 21.62 -10.18 -1.19
N TYR A 325 20.61 -10.20 -0.31
CA TYR A 325 19.46 -9.29 -0.31
C TYR A 325 19.50 -8.23 0.80
N GLN A 326 20.66 -8.01 1.45
CA GLN A 326 20.82 -7.06 2.57
C GLN A 326 19.93 -7.40 3.78
N LEU A 327 19.65 -8.70 3.99
CA LEU A 327 18.84 -9.23 5.10
C LEU A 327 19.71 -9.99 6.11
N GLU A 328 20.97 -9.58 6.30
CA GLU A 328 21.98 -10.27 7.12
C GLU A 328 21.55 -10.44 8.60
N ASP A 329 20.83 -9.46 9.13
CA ASP A 329 20.35 -9.49 10.51
C ASP A 329 19.07 -10.32 10.67
N TYR A 330 18.50 -10.87 9.59
CA TYR A 330 17.22 -11.58 9.64
C TYR A 330 17.41 -13.08 9.86
N SER A 331 16.69 -13.65 10.81
CA SER A 331 16.61 -15.10 10.97
C SER A 331 15.43 -15.64 10.16
N LEU A 332 15.70 -16.51 9.18
CA LEU A 332 14.65 -17.16 8.38
C LEU A 332 14.10 -18.37 9.14
N ASN A 333 12.80 -18.32 9.41
CA ASN A 333 12.03 -19.42 9.95
C ASN A 333 10.95 -19.84 8.94
N VAL A 334 11.07 -21.05 8.42
CA VAL A 334 10.14 -21.57 7.41
C VAL A 334 9.18 -22.53 8.11
N ILE A 335 7.90 -22.18 8.11
CA ILE A 335 6.83 -22.99 8.71
C ILE A 335 6.09 -23.67 7.56
N GLN A 336 6.13 -25.00 7.54
CA GLN A 336 5.48 -25.84 6.53
C GLN A 336 4.44 -26.71 7.21
N GLY A 337 3.17 -26.51 6.88
CA GLY A 337 2.07 -27.23 7.50
C GLY A 337 1.85 -28.61 6.87
N ALA A 338 2.05 -29.67 7.66
CA ALA A 338 1.18 -30.84 7.61
C ALA A 338 0.05 -30.64 8.64
N GLN A 339 -1.09 -31.34 8.49
CA GLN A 339 -2.41 -31.15 9.14
C GLN A 339 -2.46 -30.82 10.66
N SER A 340 -1.37 -30.85 11.42
CA SER A 340 -1.28 -30.62 12.85
C SER A 340 -1.07 -29.15 13.27
N ASP A 341 -0.54 -28.29 12.39
CA ASP A 341 -0.13 -26.90 12.72
C ASP A 341 -1.16 -25.81 12.35
N SER A 342 -2.39 -26.21 12.00
CA SER A 342 -3.45 -25.30 11.56
C SER A 342 -3.78 -24.21 12.59
N ALA A 343 -3.67 -24.49 13.89
CA ALA A 343 -3.92 -23.53 14.96
C ALA A 343 -2.85 -22.42 15.03
N TYR A 344 -1.58 -22.75 14.76
CA TYR A 344 -0.48 -21.77 14.77
C TYR A 344 -0.51 -20.91 13.51
N ILE A 345 -0.84 -21.52 12.37
CA ILE A 345 -1.08 -20.83 11.10
C ILE A 345 -2.28 -19.88 11.23
N ASN A 346 -3.39 -20.34 11.83
CA ASN A 346 -4.55 -19.50 12.13
C ASN A 346 -4.18 -18.27 12.97
N ASN A 347 -3.49 -18.46 14.09
CA ASN A 347 -3.08 -17.35 14.97
C ASN A 347 -2.13 -16.34 14.30
N MET A 348 -1.29 -16.78 13.35
CA MET A 348 -0.47 -15.86 12.56
C MET A 348 -1.27 -15.05 11.55
N LEU A 349 -2.29 -15.64 10.94
CA LEU A 349 -3.18 -14.96 10.00
C LEU A 349 -4.01 -13.87 10.72
N TYR A 350 -4.50 -14.15 11.93
CA TYR A 350 -5.26 -13.18 12.73
C TYR A 350 -4.47 -11.92 13.15
N LYS A 351 -3.14 -11.95 13.16
CA LYS A 351 -2.31 -10.84 13.66
C LYS A 351 -2.02 -9.73 12.64
N LYS A 352 -2.37 -9.87 11.34
CA LYS A 352 -1.82 -9.01 10.27
C LYS A 352 -2.83 -8.43 9.24
N SER A 353 -3.95 -7.81 9.67
CA SER A 353 -4.69 -6.73 8.96
C SER A 353 -6.14 -7.03 8.54
N ASN A 354 -7.07 -6.24 9.10
CA ASN A 354 -8.54 -6.32 9.03
C ASN A 354 -9.23 -6.23 7.64
N ASN A 355 -8.53 -5.98 6.52
CA ASN A 355 -9.22 -5.71 5.23
C ASN A 355 -9.15 -6.86 4.21
N ASN A 356 -8.25 -7.83 4.38
CA ASN A 356 -8.16 -8.99 3.48
C ASN A 356 -8.90 -10.22 4.01
N ASP A 357 -9.55 -10.11 5.18
CA ASP A 357 -10.09 -11.23 5.93
C ASP A 357 -11.31 -11.88 5.27
N LEU A 358 -12.15 -11.11 4.58
CA LEU A 358 -13.32 -11.65 3.87
C LEU A 358 -12.91 -12.46 2.63
N LEU A 359 -12.00 -11.91 1.82
CA LEU A 359 -11.53 -12.57 0.60
C LEU A 359 -10.70 -13.83 0.91
N ASN A 360 -9.83 -13.77 1.93
CA ASN A 360 -9.03 -14.92 2.33
C ASN A 360 -9.87 -16.02 2.99
N LYS A 361 -10.90 -15.65 3.74
CA LYS A 361 -11.86 -16.63 4.32
C LYS A 361 -12.62 -17.37 3.23
N GLU A 362 -13.11 -16.65 2.22
CA GLU A 362 -13.85 -17.24 1.10
C GLU A 362 -12.95 -18.20 0.27
N LEU A 363 -11.69 -17.82 0.03
CA LEU A 363 -10.72 -18.69 -0.65
C LEU A 363 -10.39 -19.95 0.16
N MET A 364 -10.37 -19.85 1.49
CA MET A 364 -10.08 -20.99 2.37
C MET A 364 -11.26 -21.98 2.43
N GLU A 365 -12.49 -21.48 2.56
CA GLU A 365 -13.71 -22.30 2.49
C GLU A 365 -13.81 -23.01 1.14
N GLN A 366 -13.50 -22.32 0.04
CA GLN A 366 -13.48 -22.93 -1.30
C GLN A 366 -12.41 -24.01 -1.43
N SER A 367 -11.21 -23.80 -0.87
CA SER A 367 -10.12 -24.79 -0.90
C SER A 367 -10.47 -26.06 -0.12
N GLU A 368 -11.08 -25.92 1.05
CA GLU A 368 -11.52 -27.06 1.86
C GLU A 368 -12.63 -27.85 1.15
N GLN A 369 -13.60 -27.14 0.55
CA GLN A 369 -14.63 -27.77 -0.29
C GLN A 369 -14.02 -28.52 -1.48
N LEU A 370 -13.03 -27.95 -2.15
CA LEU A 370 -12.33 -28.60 -3.26
C LEU A 370 -11.61 -29.87 -2.81
N GLN A 371 -10.91 -29.83 -1.68
CA GLN A 371 -10.23 -31.02 -1.14
C GLN A 371 -11.22 -32.11 -0.72
N ALA A 372 -12.32 -31.73 -0.06
CA ALA A 372 -13.37 -32.67 0.31
C ALA A 372 -14.01 -33.30 -0.94
N LEU A 373 -14.26 -32.50 -1.98
CA LEU A 373 -14.81 -32.97 -3.25
C LEU A 373 -13.83 -33.87 -4.00
N GLU A 374 -12.54 -33.53 -4.04
CA GLU A 374 -11.50 -34.38 -4.63
C GLU A 374 -11.37 -35.71 -3.89
N ALA A 375 -11.45 -35.71 -2.55
CA ALA A 375 -11.43 -36.93 -1.75
C ALA A 375 -12.64 -37.82 -2.06
N GLN A 376 -13.84 -37.24 -2.17
CA GLN A 376 -15.04 -37.96 -2.59
C GLN A 376 -14.91 -38.51 -4.02
N LEU A 377 -14.46 -37.69 -4.98
CA LEU A 377 -14.25 -38.11 -6.37
C LEU A 377 -13.20 -39.22 -6.49
N ASN A 378 -12.16 -39.20 -5.66
CA ASN A 378 -11.16 -40.27 -5.60
C ASN A 378 -11.77 -41.59 -5.09
N LYS A 379 -12.74 -41.57 -4.16
CA LYS A 379 -13.47 -42.79 -3.73
C LYS A 379 -14.12 -43.50 -4.93
N TYR A 380 -14.71 -42.75 -5.86
CA TYR A 380 -15.39 -43.30 -7.04
C TYR A 380 -14.44 -43.62 -8.22
N THR A 381 -13.42 -42.79 -8.45
CA THR A 381 -12.55 -42.92 -9.64
C THR A 381 -11.35 -43.84 -9.43
N ARG A 382 -10.95 -44.13 -8.18
CA ARG A 382 -9.80 -45.00 -7.84
C ARG A 382 -9.87 -46.34 -8.57
N TYR A 383 -11.00 -47.04 -8.48
CA TYR A 383 -11.15 -48.37 -9.08
C TYR A 383 -11.26 -48.33 -10.61
N LYS A 384 -11.82 -47.25 -11.18
CA LYS A 384 -11.85 -47.02 -12.63
C LYS A 384 -10.45 -46.79 -13.20
N LYS A 385 -9.57 -46.09 -12.47
CA LYS A 385 -8.14 -45.94 -12.83
C LYS A 385 -7.39 -47.25 -12.66
N LEU A 386 -7.60 -47.96 -11.55
CA LEU A 386 -6.94 -49.24 -11.23
C LEU A 386 -7.28 -50.33 -12.28
N LYS A 387 -8.52 -50.32 -12.81
CA LYS A 387 -8.97 -51.22 -13.88
C LYS A 387 -8.02 -51.21 -15.08
N ARG A 388 -7.57 -50.04 -15.55
CA ARG A 388 -6.68 -49.94 -16.73
C ARG A 388 -5.34 -50.64 -16.54
N ASN A 389 -4.83 -50.68 -15.32
CA ASN A 389 -3.58 -51.36 -15.00
C ASN A 389 -3.81 -52.88 -14.86
N ILE A 390 -4.91 -53.26 -14.21
CA ILE A 390 -5.29 -54.65 -13.97
C ILE A 390 -5.68 -55.38 -15.26
N GLU A 391 -6.27 -54.68 -16.24
CA GLU A 391 -6.72 -55.25 -17.51
C GLU A 391 -5.59 -55.96 -18.26
N LYS A 392 -4.40 -55.34 -18.35
CA LYS A 392 -3.24 -55.94 -19.02
C LYS A 392 -2.70 -57.15 -18.27
N GLU A 393 -2.67 -57.08 -16.93
CA GLU A 393 -2.17 -58.15 -16.07
C GLU A 393 -3.09 -59.39 -16.10
N ILE A 394 -4.41 -59.18 -16.10
CA ILE A 394 -5.39 -60.26 -16.11
C ILE A 394 -5.38 -61.05 -17.40
N VAL A 395 -5.20 -60.40 -18.56
CA VAL A 395 -5.11 -61.10 -19.84
C VAL A 395 -3.88 -62.02 -19.88
N THR A 396 -2.78 -61.62 -19.24
CA THR A 396 -1.56 -62.44 -19.12
C THR A 396 -1.75 -63.61 -18.15
N LEU A 397 -2.36 -63.38 -16.99
CA LEU A 397 -2.53 -64.41 -15.94
C LEU A 397 -3.68 -65.39 -16.23
N TRP A 398 -4.74 -64.92 -16.90
CA TRP A 398 -5.94 -65.71 -17.24
C TRP A 398 -6.43 -65.38 -18.65
N PRO A 399 -5.93 -66.08 -19.69
CA PRO A 399 -6.30 -65.84 -21.09
C PRO A 399 -7.78 -66.06 -21.43
N SER A 400 -8.51 -66.77 -20.57
CA SER A 400 -9.95 -67.06 -20.71
C SER A 400 -10.86 -65.89 -20.34
N VAL A 401 -10.31 -64.83 -19.73
CA VAL A 401 -11.02 -63.61 -19.35
C VAL A 401 -11.05 -62.62 -20.52
N ASN A 402 -12.24 -62.15 -20.88
CA ASN A 402 -12.45 -61.22 -21.99
C ASN A 402 -12.71 -59.78 -21.52
N ASN A 403 -13.35 -59.61 -20.36
CA ASN A 403 -13.60 -58.30 -19.78
C ASN A 403 -13.51 -58.34 -18.25
N ILE A 404 -13.15 -57.20 -17.67
CA ILE A 404 -13.21 -56.96 -16.22
C ILE A 404 -13.86 -55.61 -15.95
N SER A 405 -14.76 -55.56 -14.98
CA SER A 405 -15.37 -54.34 -14.46
C SER A 405 -15.25 -54.32 -12.95
N LEU A 406 -14.81 -53.17 -12.42
CA LEU A 406 -14.61 -52.93 -11.00
C LEU A 406 -15.47 -51.74 -10.59
N SER A 407 -16.32 -51.92 -9.59
CA SER A 407 -17.12 -50.85 -8.99
C SER A 407 -17.23 -51.04 -7.48
N VAL A 408 -17.39 -49.93 -6.75
CA VAL A 408 -17.85 -49.96 -5.37
C VAL A 408 -19.38 -50.05 -5.39
N VAL A 409 -19.94 -50.86 -4.51
CA VAL A 409 -21.39 -51.00 -4.32
C VAL A 409 -21.67 -50.83 -2.84
N ASP A 410 -22.66 -49.99 -2.55
CA ASP A 410 -23.21 -49.81 -1.20
C ASP A 410 -24.38 -50.77 -1.05
N ASP A 411 -24.25 -51.76 -0.17
CA ASP A 411 -25.29 -52.74 0.10
C ASP A 411 -26.08 -52.28 1.33
N ALA A 412 -27.33 -51.89 1.10
CA ALA A 412 -28.28 -51.50 2.13
C ALA A 412 -29.09 -52.73 2.55
N SER A 413 -28.88 -53.18 3.78
CA SER A 413 -29.66 -54.28 4.34
C SER A 413 -31.06 -53.80 4.70
N THR A 414 -32.10 -54.54 4.30
CA THR A 414 -33.51 -54.17 4.59
C THR A 414 -33.87 -54.24 6.08
N ASP A 415 -33.08 -54.95 6.89
CA ASP A 415 -33.33 -55.18 8.32
C ASP A 415 -32.38 -54.42 9.25
N THR A 416 -31.32 -53.79 8.73
CA THR A 416 -30.33 -53.08 9.58
C THR A 416 -29.86 -51.77 8.97
N THR A 417 -29.64 -50.77 9.82
CA THR A 417 -29.13 -49.43 9.43
C THR A 417 -27.63 -49.41 9.09
N LYS A 418 -26.96 -50.56 9.09
CA LYS A 418 -25.53 -50.66 8.74
C LYS A 418 -25.37 -50.95 7.24
N ASN A 419 -25.03 -49.91 6.48
CA ASN A 419 -24.54 -50.07 5.11
C ASN A 419 -23.18 -50.77 5.12
N LYS A 420 -23.00 -51.73 4.21
CA LYS A 420 -21.71 -52.37 3.96
C LYS A 420 -21.25 -52.02 2.56
N ASP A 421 -20.17 -51.26 2.47
CA ASP A 421 -19.49 -50.99 1.20
C ASP A 421 -18.65 -52.22 0.83
N TYR A 422 -18.78 -52.74 -0.39
CA TYR A 422 -17.84 -53.71 -0.95
C TYR A 422 -17.51 -53.43 -2.40
N VAL A 423 -16.38 -53.96 -2.85
CA VAL A 423 -15.98 -53.88 -4.26
C VAL A 423 -16.54 -55.08 -5.01
N VAL A 424 -17.25 -54.83 -6.10
CA VAL A 424 -17.69 -55.87 -7.03
C VAL A 424 -16.73 -55.94 -8.20
N ALA A 425 -16.20 -57.14 -8.45
CA ALA A 425 -15.46 -57.47 -9.64
C ALA A 425 -16.31 -58.37 -10.54
N ILE A 426 -16.73 -57.84 -11.69
CA ILE A 426 -17.45 -58.57 -12.73
C ILE A 426 -16.45 -59.00 -13.79
N ILE A 427 -16.39 -60.29 -14.08
CA ILE A 427 -15.44 -60.88 -15.03
C ILE A 427 -16.20 -61.68 -16.07
N GLY A 428 -16.09 -61.27 -17.33
CA GLY A 428 -16.65 -61.99 -18.47
C GLY A 428 -15.67 -63.04 -18.99
N CYS A 429 -16.09 -64.29 -19.09
CA CYS A 429 -15.28 -65.40 -19.57
C CYS A 429 -15.87 -66.02 -20.84
N LYS A 430 -15.02 -66.27 -21.85
CA LYS A 430 -15.45 -66.76 -23.19
C LYS A 430 -16.29 -68.04 -23.15
N ASN A 431 -16.06 -68.92 -22.17
CA ASN A 431 -16.75 -70.21 -22.05
C ASN A 431 -17.75 -70.28 -20.87
N GLY A 432 -18.04 -69.14 -20.21
CA GLY A 432 -19.02 -69.06 -19.12
C GLY A 432 -18.66 -69.80 -17.83
N GLN A 433 -17.51 -70.47 -17.75
CA GLN A 433 -17.07 -71.19 -16.55
C GLN A 433 -15.58 -70.95 -16.27
N LEU A 434 -15.29 -70.58 -15.02
CA LEU A 434 -13.96 -70.55 -14.43
C LEU A 434 -13.85 -71.76 -13.50
N GLU A 435 -12.80 -72.56 -13.66
CA GLU A 435 -12.53 -73.70 -12.78
C GLU A 435 -12.44 -73.24 -11.31
N ASN A 436 -13.02 -74.02 -10.38
CA ASN A 436 -13.15 -73.60 -8.98
C ASN A 436 -11.81 -73.20 -8.33
N ASN A 437 -10.71 -73.87 -8.67
CA ASN A 437 -9.37 -73.57 -8.17
C ASN A 437 -8.81 -72.25 -8.74
N SER A 438 -9.14 -71.95 -10.00
CA SER A 438 -8.78 -70.68 -10.66
C SER A 438 -9.58 -69.50 -10.09
N ARG A 439 -10.85 -69.73 -9.74
CA ARG A 439 -11.73 -68.74 -9.12
C ARG A 439 -11.22 -68.28 -7.73
N THR A 440 -10.78 -69.20 -6.88
CA THR A 440 -10.22 -68.87 -5.55
C THR A 440 -8.90 -68.13 -5.65
N LYS A 441 -8.00 -68.54 -6.55
CA LYS A 441 -6.73 -67.84 -6.80
C LYS A 441 -6.94 -66.42 -7.30
N MET A 442 -7.88 -66.23 -8.23
CA MET A 442 -8.23 -64.92 -8.76
C MET A 442 -8.86 -64.01 -7.71
N HIS A 443 -9.75 -64.53 -6.86
CA HIS A 443 -10.34 -63.78 -5.74
C HIS A 443 -9.26 -63.28 -4.77
N LYS A 444 -8.33 -64.16 -4.36
CA LYS A 444 -7.23 -63.80 -3.45
C LYS A 444 -6.29 -62.77 -4.07
N TRP A 445 -5.95 -62.93 -5.35
CA TRP A 445 -5.11 -61.98 -6.07
C TRP A 445 -5.77 -60.60 -6.21
N LEU A 446 -7.05 -60.55 -6.58
CA LEU A 446 -7.80 -59.31 -6.68
C LEU A 446 -7.90 -58.59 -5.33
N LYS A 447 -8.12 -59.34 -4.24
CA LYS A 447 -8.17 -58.76 -2.88
C LYS A 447 -6.88 -58.04 -2.51
N GLU A 448 -5.74 -58.67 -2.74
CA GLU A 448 -4.42 -58.09 -2.46
C GLU A 448 -4.08 -56.91 -3.40
N ARG A 449 -4.36 -57.06 -4.71
CA ARG A 449 -4.03 -56.03 -5.71
C ARG A 449 -4.86 -54.76 -5.54
N ILE A 450 -6.12 -54.91 -5.18
CA ILE A 450 -7.08 -53.82 -5.03
C ILE A 450 -7.01 -53.17 -3.64
N LYS A 451 -6.43 -53.89 -2.64
CA LYS A 451 -6.37 -53.49 -1.23
C LYS A 451 -7.75 -53.09 -0.69
N ALA A 452 -8.76 -53.92 -0.98
CA ALA A 452 -10.12 -53.74 -0.49
C ALA A 452 -10.40 -54.73 0.63
N ASP A 453 -11.09 -54.28 1.68
CA ASP A 453 -11.45 -55.11 2.84
C ASP A 453 -12.35 -56.29 2.43
N SER A 454 -13.25 -56.04 1.46
CA SER A 454 -14.24 -57.00 0.96
C SER A 454 -14.37 -56.90 -0.57
N ILE A 455 -14.31 -58.06 -1.25
CA ILE A 455 -14.50 -58.19 -2.70
C ILE A 455 -15.48 -59.30 -3.02
N ARG A 456 -16.47 -59.00 -3.86
CA ARG A 456 -17.42 -59.97 -4.42
C ARG A 456 -17.10 -60.21 -5.89
N LEU A 457 -16.76 -61.46 -6.23
CA LEU A 457 -16.40 -61.87 -7.58
C LEU A 457 -17.61 -62.50 -8.29
N ILE A 458 -18.06 -61.85 -9.36
CA ILE A 458 -19.16 -62.33 -10.22
C ILE A 458 -18.57 -62.69 -11.58
N VAL A 459 -18.75 -63.95 -11.99
CA VAL A 459 -18.33 -64.42 -13.31
C VAL A 459 -19.54 -64.41 -14.22
N THR A 460 -19.45 -63.69 -15.33
CA THR A 460 -20.49 -63.61 -16.35
C THR A 460 -19.99 -64.26 -17.65
N ARG A 461 -20.93 -64.63 -18.51
CA ARG A 461 -20.63 -65.17 -19.84
C ARG A 461 -20.27 -64.07 -20.82
#